data_AF-A0A6I9W348-F1
#
_entry.id   AF-A0A6I9W348-F1
#
_cell.length_a   1.000
_cell.length_b   1.000
_cell.length_c   1.000
_cell.angle_alpha   90.00
_cell.angle_beta   90.00
_cell.angle_gamma   90.00
#
_symmetry.space_group_name_H-M   'P 1'
#
loop_
_entity.id
_entity.type
_entity.pdbx_description
1 polymer ?
#
loop_
_entity_poly.entity_id
_entity_poly.type
_entity_poly.pdbx_seq_one_letter_code
_entity_poly.pdbx_strand_id
1 'polypeptide(L)'
;MCAKMAFQHQPGTAMECLSIPITLHKETEINENGEEVMKCGFKIGGGIDQDFTKSPQGYTDNGIYVTEVHDGSPAAKSGLRMHDKILQCNGYDFTMVTHKKAVSYIRKHPVLNLLVARKGVTST
;
A
#
# COMPACT_ATOMS: atom_id res chain seq x y z
N MET A 1 20.31 34.91 -1.93
CA MET A 1 19.23 34.93 -0.91
C MET A 1 18.45 33.64 -1.04
N CYS A 2 18.56 32.74 -0.06
CA CYS A 2 17.92 31.42 -0.11
C CYS A 2 16.46 31.56 0.38
N ALA A 3 15.50 31.50 -0.53
CA ALA A 3 14.08 31.52 -0.17
C ALA A 3 13.76 30.21 0.59
N LYS A 4 13.10 30.34 1.75
CA LYS A 4 12.67 29.22 2.60
C LYS A 4 11.86 28.20 1.78
N MET A 5 12.43 27.02 1.56
CA MET A 5 11.79 25.84 0.94
C MET A 5 11.05 24.94 1.93
N ALA A 6 10.71 25.45 3.11
CA ALA A 6 9.94 24.65 4.07
C ALA A 6 8.47 24.57 3.60
N PHE A 7 7.84 23.41 3.78
CA PHE A 7 6.41 23.24 3.55
C PHE A 7 5.64 24.30 4.35
N GLN A 8 4.86 25.12 3.64
CA GLN A 8 4.10 26.21 4.26
C GLN A 8 2.65 25.76 4.42
N HIS A 9 2.14 25.92 5.63
CA HIS A 9 0.74 25.65 5.96
C HIS A 9 0.29 26.60 7.06
N GLN A 10 -0.94 27.09 6.95
CA GLN A 10 -1.51 28.00 7.93
C GLN A 10 -1.93 27.21 9.17
N PRO A 11 -1.42 27.52 10.37
CA PRO A 11 -1.87 26.86 11.59
C PRO A 11 -3.40 26.96 11.74
N GLY A 12 -4.04 25.82 11.98
CA GLY A 12 -5.50 25.73 12.16
C GLY A 12 -6.30 25.43 10.90
N THR A 13 -5.68 25.36 9.71
CA THR A 13 -6.36 24.83 8.51
C THR A 13 -6.15 23.31 8.39
N ALA A 14 -7.05 22.62 7.69
CA ALA A 14 -6.86 21.19 7.44
C ALA A 14 -5.67 20.97 6.50
N MET A 15 -4.74 20.09 6.87
CA MET A 15 -3.75 19.57 5.93
C MET A 15 -4.36 18.40 5.18
N GLU A 16 -4.40 18.47 3.85
CA GLU A 16 -4.73 17.31 3.03
C GLU A 16 -3.54 16.36 3.00
N CYS A 17 -3.53 15.40 3.94
CA CYS A 17 -2.60 14.29 3.91
C CYS A 17 -3.32 13.06 3.35
N LEU A 18 -2.98 12.68 2.12
CA LEU A 18 -3.50 11.46 1.51
C LEU A 18 -2.88 10.20 2.11
N SER A 19 -1.77 10.34 2.84
CA SER A 19 -0.90 9.24 3.25
C SER A 19 -1.29 8.69 4.63
N ILE A 20 -1.72 7.44 4.65
CA ILE A 20 -2.14 6.72 5.85
C ILE A 20 -1.07 5.68 6.19
N PRO A 21 -0.45 5.73 7.38
CA PRO A 21 0.44 4.67 7.83
C PRO A 21 -0.38 3.46 8.26
N ILE A 22 0.01 2.26 7.79
CA ILE A 22 -0.62 1.00 8.14
C ILE A 22 0.46 0.00 8.54
N THR A 23 0.36 -0.56 9.74
CA THR A 23 1.22 -1.68 10.17
C THR A 23 0.43 -2.98 10.09
N LEU A 24 0.86 -3.89 9.22
CA LEU A 24 0.25 -5.20 8.99
C LEU A 24 1.19 -6.29 9.49
N HIS A 25 0.71 -7.09 10.45
CA HIS A 25 1.40 -8.28 10.94
C HIS A 25 0.82 -9.52 10.26
N LYS A 26 1.62 -10.27 9.51
CA LYS A 26 1.12 -11.49 8.85
C LYS A 26 0.79 -12.58 9.86
N GLU A 27 -0.22 -13.37 9.51
CA GLU A 27 -0.55 -14.59 10.25
C GLU A 27 0.22 -15.76 9.64
N THR A 28 0.84 -16.57 10.50
CA THR A 28 1.46 -17.83 10.14
C THR A 28 0.38 -18.91 10.02
N GLU A 29 0.43 -19.71 8.97
CA GLU A 29 -0.38 -20.90 8.77
C GLU A 29 0.52 -22.04 8.28
N ILE A 30 0.20 -23.29 8.64
CA ILE A 30 0.91 -24.47 8.12
C ILE A 30 0.15 -24.96 6.90
N ASN A 31 0.81 -25.05 5.75
CA ASN A 31 0.20 -25.56 4.53
C ASN A 31 0.07 -27.11 4.54
N GLU A 32 -0.59 -27.67 3.54
CA GLU A 32 -0.79 -29.13 3.40
C GLU A 32 0.53 -29.93 3.34
N ASN A 33 1.63 -29.28 2.97
CA ASN A 33 2.97 -29.88 2.92
C ASN A 33 3.72 -29.81 4.27
N GLY A 34 3.10 -29.25 5.31
CA GLY A 34 3.74 -29.02 6.61
C GLY A 34 4.68 -27.81 6.65
N GLU A 35 4.66 -26.95 5.63
CA GLU A 35 5.50 -25.76 5.58
C GLU A 35 4.80 -24.56 6.22
N GLU A 36 5.57 -23.77 6.96
CA GLU A 36 5.11 -22.50 7.52
C GLU A 36 4.97 -21.44 6.42
N VAL A 37 3.76 -20.96 6.18
CA VAL A 37 3.45 -19.90 5.22
C VAL A 37 2.83 -18.69 5.92
N MET A 38 3.33 -17.50 5.59
CA MET A 38 2.79 -16.26 6.14
C MET A 38 1.75 -15.65 5.19
N LYS A 39 0.52 -15.49 5.66
CA LYS A 39 -0.58 -14.86 4.91
C LYS A 39 -0.79 -13.43 5.37
N CYS A 40 -0.99 -12.54 4.39
CA CYS A 40 -1.33 -11.14 4.64
C CYS A 40 -2.79 -10.80 4.29
N GLY A 41 -3.43 -11.57 3.40
CA GLY A 41 -4.87 -11.44 3.10
C GLY A 41 -5.26 -10.29 2.17
N PHE A 42 -4.36 -9.86 1.29
CA PHE A 42 -4.69 -8.88 0.25
C PHE A 42 -4.00 -9.22 -1.08
N LYS A 43 -4.51 -8.68 -2.18
CA LYS A 43 -3.89 -8.76 -3.50
C LYS A 43 -3.44 -7.37 -3.95
N ILE A 44 -2.42 -7.34 -4.79
CA ILE A 44 -1.96 -6.12 -5.45
C ILE A 44 -2.08 -6.22 -6.96
N GLY A 45 -2.19 -5.07 -7.62
CA GLY A 45 -2.17 -4.90 -9.07
C GLY A 45 -1.32 -3.68 -9.47
N GLY A 46 -1.05 -3.56 -10.77
CA GLY A 46 -0.23 -2.47 -11.32
C GLY A 46 1.27 -2.71 -11.12
N GLY A 47 2.04 -1.63 -11.10
CA GLY A 47 3.50 -1.61 -11.17
C GLY A 47 3.99 -0.93 -12.45
N ILE A 48 5.20 -0.35 -12.40
CA ILE A 48 5.73 0.48 -13.50
C ILE A 48 5.92 -0.28 -14.82
N ASP A 49 5.94 -1.60 -14.76
CA ASP A 49 6.09 -2.54 -15.86
C ASP A 49 4.75 -3.04 -16.43
N GLN A 50 3.62 -2.58 -15.88
CA GLN A 50 2.29 -2.93 -16.37
C GLN A 50 1.60 -1.76 -17.04
N ASP A 51 0.67 -2.07 -17.94
CA ASP A 51 -0.16 -1.09 -18.62
C ASP A 51 -1.41 -0.80 -17.77
N PHE A 52 -1.43 0.37 -17.12
CA PHE A 52 -2.54 0.78 -16.25
C PHE A 52 -3.90 0.80 -16.96
N THR A 53 -3.94 1.04 -18.27
CA THR A 53 -5.19 1.13 -19.04
C THR A 53 -5.92 -0.22 -19.12
N LYS A 54 -5.21 -1.32 -18.85
CA LYS A 54 -5.75 -2.69 -18.81
C LYS A 54 -6.23 -3.10 -17.44
N SER A 55 -6.08 -2.25 -16.42
CA SER A 55 -6.57 -2.54 -15.07
C SER A 55 -8.11 -2.60 -15.07
N PRO A 56 -8.74 -3.71 -14.62
CA PRO A 56 -10.19 -3.80 -14.52
C PRO A 56 -10.78 -2.82 -13.48
N GLN A 57 -9.94 -2.28 -12.58
CA GLN A 57 -10.35 -1.28 -11.60
C GLN A 57 -10.28 0.17 -12.12
N GLY A 58 -9.79 0.40 -13.35
CA GLY A 58 -9.75 1.74 -13.95
C GLY A 58 -8.77 2.71 -13.27
N TYR A 59 -7.63 2.21 -12.79
CA TYR A 59 -6.57 3.05 -12.25
C TYR A 59 -6.00 3.99 -13.32
N THR A 60 -5.51 5.15 -12.91
CA THR A 60 -5.07 6.23 -13.83
C THR A 60 -3.55 6.33 -13.97
N ASP A 61 -2.79 5.45 -13.31
CA ASP A 61 -1.33 5.43 -13.37
C ASP A 61 -0.76 4.03 -13.06
N ASN A 62 0.55 3.87 -13.25
CA ASN A 62 1.29 2.61 -13.06
C ASN A 62 1.73 2.34 -11.60
N GLY A 63 0.98 2.83 -10.61
CA GLY A 63 1.25 2.56 -9.20
C GLY A 63 0.99 1.11 -8.78
N ILE A 64 1.43 0.79 -7.55
CA ILE A 64 1.03 -0.46 -6.88
C ILE A 64 -0.25 -0.20 -6.10
N TYR A 65 -1.33 -0.89 -6.48
CA TYR A 65 -2.64 -0.74 -5.85
C TYR A 65 -3.08 -2.02 -5.16
N VAL A 66 -3.77 -1.88 -4.02
CA VAL A 66 -4.51 -2.97 -3.40
C VAL A 66 -5.76 -3.24 -4.23
N THR A 67 -5.84 -4.42 -4.83
CA THR A 67 -6.95 -4.82 -5.70
C THR A 67 -8.02 -5.63 -4.98
N GLU A 68 -7.67 -6.23 -3.84
CA GLU A 68 -8.57 -7.05 -3.03
C GLU A 68 -8.05 -7.10 -1.60
N VAL A 69 -8.96 -7.11 -0.62
CA VAL A 69 -8.67 -7.38 0.79
C VAL A 69 -9.66 -8.44 1.25
N HIS A 70 -9.16 -9.56 1.79
CA HIS A 70 -10.02 -10.64 2.28
C HIS A 70 -10.56 -10.28 3.66
N ASP A 71 -11.85 -10.50 3.89
CA ASP A 71 -12.48 -10.25 5.18
C ASP A 71 -11.88 -11.11 6.29
N GLY A 72 -11.76 -10.53 7.49
CA GLY A 72 -11.18 -11.20 8.67
C GLY A 72 -9.67 -11.47 8.56
N SER A 73 -9.02 -11.07 7.48
CA SER A 73 -7.58 -11.28 7.29
C SER A 73 -6.71 -10.25 8.02
N PRO A 74 -5.39 -10.48 8.13
CA PRO A 74 -4.47 -9.50 8.70
C PRO A 74 -4.55 -8.11 8.07
N ALA A 75 -4.69 -8.03 6.74
CA ALA A 75 -4.84 -6.78 6.01
C ALA A 75 -6.13 -6.04 6.38
N ALA A 76 -7.25 -6.75 6.48
CA ALA A 76 -8.52 -6.15 6.90
C ALA A 76 -8.43 -5.61 8.33
N LYS A 77 -7.87 -6.41 9.25
CA LYS A 77 -7.66 -6.04 10.66
C LYS A 77 -6.72 -4.84 10.82
N SER A 78 -5.72 -4.68 9.94
CA SER A 78 -4.82 -3.52 9.96
C SER A 78 -5.43 -2.27 9.32
N GLY A 79 -6.64 -2.35 8.76
CA GLY A 79 -7.33 -1.23 8.14
C GLY A 79 -6.88 -0.93 6.71
N LEU A 80 -6.17 -1.86 6.04
CA LEU A 80 -5.90 -1.79 4.60
C LEU A 80 -7.21 -1.95 3.83
N ARG A 81 -7.38 -1.20 2.75
CA ARG A 81 -8.61 -1.21 1.95
C ARG A 81 -8.28 -1.42 0.47
N MET A 82 -9.25 -1.97 -0.25
CA MET A 82 -9.24 -1.95 -1.72
C MET A 82 -9.08 -0.51 -2.21
N HIS A 83 -8.34 -0.34 -3.31
CA HIS A 83 -7.96 0.95 -3.92
C HIS A 83 -6.95 1.79 -3.15
N ASP A 84 -6.40 1.31 -2.04
CA ASP A 84 -5.21 1.92 -1.46
C ASP A 84 -4.05 1.84 -2.46
N LYS A 85 -3.42 2.99 -2.75
CA LYS A 85 -2.17 3.03 -3.51
C LYS A 85 -1.00 2.92 -2.55
N ILE A 86 -0.18 1.88 -2.68
CA ILE A 86 0.99 1.68 -1.81
C ILE A 86 2.12 2.60 -2.28
N LEU A 87 2.49 3.57 -1.45
CA LEU A 87 3.58 4.52 -1.71
C LEU A 87 4.91 4.01 -1.18
N GLN A 88 4.89 3.30 -0.05
CA GLN A 88 6.08 2.78 0.62
C GLN A 88 5.76 1.49 1.36
N CYS A 89 6.73 0.59 1.49
CA CYS A 89 6.66 -0.56 2.38
C CYS A 89 8.02 -0.76 3.09
N ASN A 90 8.02 -0.74 4.43
CA ASN A 90 9.22 -0.90 5.25
C ASN A 90 10.37 0.05 4.88
N GLY A 91 10.04 1.30 4.57
CA GLY A 91 11.03 2.31 4.14
C GLY A 91 11.43 2.21 2.66
N TYR A 92 11.08 1.13 1.96
CA TYR A 92 11.32 1.00 0.54
C TYR A 92 10.23 1.74 -0.26
N ASP A 93 10.65 2.61 -1.17
CA ASP A 93 9.76 3.33 -2.07
C ASP A 93 9.06 2.34 -3.02
N PHE A 94 7.72 2.41 -3.08
CA PHE A 94 6.86 1.60 -3.93
C PHE A 94 6.27 2.39 -5.11
N THR A 95 6.58 3.68 -5.24
CA THR A 95 6.05 4.54 -6.32
C THR A 95 6.63 4.19 -7.70
N MET A 96 7.83 3.60 -7.74
CA MET A 96 8.55 3.25 -8.97
C MET A 96 8.97 1.77 -9.02
N VAL A 97 8.10 0.88 -8.53
CA VAL A 97 8.41 -0.55 -8.37
C VAL A 97 7.67 -1.39 -9.40
N THR A 98 8.35 -2.40 -9.94
CA THR A 98 7.72 -3.39 -10.83
C THR A 98 6.81 -4.32 -10.04
N HIS A 99 5.76 -4.83 -10.68
CA HIS A 99 4.80 -5.73 -10.04
C HIS A 99 5.48 -6.90 -9.32
N LYS A 100 6.38 -7.60 -10.04
CA LYS A 100 7.11 -8.76 -9.52
C LYS A 100 7.95 -8.41 -8.29
N LYS A 101 8.59 -7.23 -8.29
CA LYS A 101 9.40 -6.77 -7.17
C LYS A 101 8.54 -6.41 -5.97
N ALA A 102 7.39 -5.75 -6.17
CA ALA A 102 6.44 -5.47 -5.11
C ALA A 102 5.93 -6.76 -4.44
N VAL A 103 5.50 -7.75 -5.23
CA VAL A 103 5.06 -9.06 -4.72
C VAL A 103 6.16 -9.75 -3.92
N SER A 104 7.38 -9.82 -4.48
CA SER A 104 8.53 -10.46 -3.81
C SER A 104 8.86 -9.78 -2.48
N TYR A 105 8.90 -8.44 -2.48
CA TYR A 105 9.22 -7.66 -1.29
C TYR A 105 8.15 -7.83 -0.20
N ILE A 106 6.86 -7.75 -0.56
CA ILE A 106 5.74 -7.98 0.36
C ILE A 106 5.82 -9.39 0.94
N ARG A 107 6.06 -10.43 0.13
CA ARG A 107 6.14 -11.82 0.60
C ARG A 107 7.25 -12.05 1.61
N LYS A 108 8.43 -11.46 1.40
CA LYS A 108 9.62 -11.68 2.22
C LYS A 108 9.51 -11.23 3.68
N HIS A 109 8.72 -10.19 3.97
CA HIS A 109 8.71 -9.57 5.30
C HIS A 109 7.52 -10.04 6.15
N PRO A 110 7.72 -10.39 7.43
CA PRO A 110 6.64 -10.83 8.32
C PRO A 110 5.71 -9.68 8.75
N VAL A 111 6.27 -8.48 8.86
CA VAL A 111 5.57 -7.23 9.19
C VAL A 111 5.75 -6.25 8.04
N LEU A 112 4.67 -5.56 7.67
CA LEU A 112 4.64 -4.55 6.61
C LEU A 112 4.22 -3.22 7.21
N ASN A 113 5.15 -2.26 7.25
CA ASN A 113 4.88 -0.87 7.55
C ASN A 113 4.63 -0.13 6.22
N LEU A 114 3.37 -0.01 5.87
CA LEU A 114 2.91 0.59 4.62
C LEU A 114 2.62 2.07 4.81
N LEU A 115 2.95 2.86 3.78
CA LEU A 115 2.39 4.19 3.59
C LEU A 115 1.48 4.10 2.37
N VAL A 116 0.19 4.40 2.53
CA VAL A 116 -0.79 4.29 1.44
C VAL A 116 -1.49 5.61 1.16
N ALA A 117 -1.79 5.89 -0.10
CA ALA A 117 -2.71 6.96 -0.48
C ALA A 117 -4.14 6.40 -0.61
N ARG A 118 -5.10 7.04 0.07
CA ARG A 118 -6.52 6.67 0.01
C ARG A 118 -7.40 7.88 -0.30
N LYS A 119 -8.23 7.77 -1.33
CA LYS A 119 -9.21 8.81 -1.69
C LYS A 119 -10.28 8.92 -0.59
N GLY A 120 -10.66 10.16 -0.25
CA GLY A 120 -11.79 10.44 0.66
C GLY A 120 -11.49 10.32 2.16
N VAL A 121 -10.22 10.20 2.56
CA VAL A 121 -9.84 10.29 3.99
C VAL A 121 -9.72 11.72 4.47
N THR A 122 -9.58 12.67 3.55
CA THR A 122 -9.82 14.08 3.79
C THR A 122 -11.32 14.34 3.59
N SER A 123 -12.10 14.30 4.68
CA SER A 123 -13.42 14.92 4.68
C SER A 123 -13.23 16.43 4.76
N THR A 124 -13.67 17.15 3.73
CA THR A 124 -13.99 18.58 3.84
C THR A 124 -15.42 18.74 4.33
#